data_AF-A0A395H108-F1
#
_entry.id   AF-A0A395H108-F1
#
_cell.length_a   1.000
_cell.length_b   1.000
_cell.length_c   1.000
_cell.angle_alpha   90.00
_cell.angle_beta   90.00
_cell.angle_gamma   90.00
#
_symmetry.space_group_name_H-M   'P 1'
#
loop_
_entity.id
_entity.type
_entity.pdbx_description
1 polymer ?
#
loop_
_entity_poly.entity_id
_entity_poly.type
_entity_poly.pdbx_seq_one_letter_code
_entity_poly.pdbx_strand_id
1 'polypeptide(L)'
;MLSMDIRRKSVRREAFWRQQTLKAAYTTSDAKQSINVVAAVIVDEIIDQLKHFADPRNLDSLLISVRKIVKLAAETWRLARVERELILASLPAPDTDAVSNDDWEEYGTPKEGSLSSKDDPTRHVILRTFPRILREAAHEDFAGEEEKFSPCTYSRGCVLYSDSPVVMARLQELSKKSNEALTGEDSPRRGSRGSIRSDRQSPSPRRSRGD
;
A
#
# COMPACT_ATOMS: atom_id res chain seq x y z
N MET A 1 11.00 -30.12 14.42
CA MET A 1 9.54 -29.87 14.35
C MET A 1 8.96 -29.27 15.64
N LEU A 2 9.25 -29.80 16.84
CA LEU A 2 8.70 -29.26 18.11
C LEU A 2 8.89 -27.75 18.35
N SER A 3 10.04 -27.16 17.97
CA SER A 3 10.32 -25.74 18.27
C SER A 3 9.43 -24.77 17.49
N MET A 4 9.05 -25.11 16.26
CA MET A 4 8.12 -24.34 15.43
C MET A 4 6.69 -24.39 15.97
N ASP A 5 6.28 -25.55 16.49
CA ASP A 5 4.93 -25.75 17.01
C ASP A 5 4.77 -25.14 18.41
N ILE A 6 5.83 -25.16 19.22
CA ILE A 6 5.88 -24.43 20.49
C ILE A 6 5.82 -22.92 20.23
N ARG A 7 6.60 -22.41 19.27
CA ARG A 7 6.60 -20.98 18.89
C ARG A 7 5.23 -20.54 18.38
N ARG A 8 4.57 -21.35 17.56
CA ARG A 8 3.18 -21.09 17.12
C ARG A 8 2.18 -21.15 18.28
N LYS A 9 2.33 -22.09 19.22
CA LYS A 9 1.47 -22.19 20.42
C LYS A 9 1.67 -21.02 21.40
N SER A 10 2.88 -20.46 21.50
CA SER A 10 3.17 -19.31 22.37
C SER A 10 2.66 -18.02 21.74
N VAL A 11 2.93 -17.78 20.45
CA VAL A 11 2.46 -16.59 19.71
C VAL A 11 0.93 -16.52 19.71
N ARG A 12 0.23 -17.63 19.46
CA ARG A 12 -1.24 -17.65 19.51
C ARG A 12 -1.79 -17.37 20.91
N ARG A 13 -1.19 -17.98 21.95
CA ARG A 13 -1.61 -17.72 23.33
C ARG A 13 -1.37 -16.27 23.74
N GLU A 14 -0.25 -15.69 23.34
CA GLU A 14 0.09 -14.30 23.64
C GLU A 14 -0.82 -13.32 22.89
N ALA A 15 -1.14 -13.60 21.62
CA ALA A 15 -2.12 -12.84 20.85
C ALA A 15 -3.52 -12.89 21.50
N PHE A 16 -3.95 -14.08 21.93
CA PHE A 16 -5.19 -14.27 22.68
C PHE A 16 -5.18 -13.53 24.03
N TRP A 17 -4.06 -13.58 24.75
CA TRP A 17 -3.95 -12.89 26.04
C TRP A 17 -4.02 -11.38 25.86
N ARG A 18 -3.26 -10.82 24.90
CA ARG A 18 -3.39 -9.41 24.49
C ARG A 18 -4.82 -9.06 24.09
N GLN A 19 -5.59 -10.02 23.56
CA GLN A 19 -6.97 -9.81 23.14
C GLN A 19 -7.92 -9.70 24.30
N GLN A 20 -7.89 -10.66 25.21
CA GLN A 20 -8.68 -10.59 26.44
C GLN A 20 -8.36 -9.33 27.25
N THR A 21 -7.06 -9.00 27.38
CA THR A 21 -6.65 -7.80 28.12
C THR A 21 -7.14 -6.52 27.45
N LEU A 22 -6.97 -6.34 26.14
CA LEU A 22 -7.43 -5.14 25.45
C LEU A 22 -8.97 -5.05 25.42
N LYS A 23 -9.66 -6.17 25.21
CA LYS A 23 -11.13 -6.21 25.27
C LYS A 23 -11.61 -5.80 26.66
N ALA A 24 -11.08 -6.42 27.71
CA ALA A 24 -11.41 -6.04 29.08
C ALA A 24 -11.09 -4.56 29.34
N ALA A 25 -9.89 -4.11 28.98
CA ALA A 25 -9.45 -2.73 29.21
C ALA A 25 -10.25 -1.65 28.47
N TYR A 26 -10.96 -1.97 27.38
CA TYR A 26 -11.69 -0.98 26.56
C TYR A 26 -13.20 -1.23 26.42
N THR A 27 -13.72 -2.33 26.96
CA THR A 27 -15.16 -2.62 26.99
C THR A 27 -15.76 -2.54 28.39
N THR A 28 -14.95 -2.45 29.45
CA THR A 28 -15.46 -2.16 30.79
C THR A 28 -16.08 -0.77 30.88
N SER A 29 -17.05 -0.62 31.78
CA SER A 29 -17.72 0.65 32.07
C SER A 29 -16.74 1.75 32.51
N ASP A 30 -15.69 1.38 33.25
CA ASP A 30 -14.64 2.30 33.73
C ASP A 30 -13.82 2.91 32.57
N ALA A 31 -13.46 2.09 31.59
CA ALA A 31 -12.76 2.56 30.40
C ALA A 31 -13.62 3.52 29.56
N LYS A 32 -14.91 3.19 29.40
CA LYS A 32 -15.86 4.08 28.73
C LYS A 32 -16.02 5.40 29.47
N GLN A 33 -16.05 5.36 30.80
CA GLN A 33 -16.20 6.54 31.63
C GLN A 33 -14.96 7.44 31.56
N SER A 34 -13.75 6.88 31.69
CA SER A 34 -12.50 7.63 31.59
C SER A 34 -12.34 8.32 30.23
N ILE A 35 -12.73 7.66 29.13
CA ILE A 35 -12.76 8.28 27.79
C ILE A 35 -13.75 9.44 27.74
N ASN A 36 -14.95 9.29 28.29
CA ASN A 36 -15.95 10.36 28.29
C ASN A 36 -15.52 11.59 29.09
N VAL A 37 -14.76 11.39 30.18
CA VAL A 37 -14.18 12.49 30.97
C VAL A 37 -13.18 13.28 30.13
N VAL A 38 -12.26 12.59 29.45
CA VAL A 38 -11.28 13.24 28.56
C VAL A 38 -11.97 13.92 27.38
N ALA A 39 -12.99 13.28 26.80
CA ALA A 39 -13.77 13.86 25.72
C ALA A 39 -14.47 15.17 26.12
N ALA A 40 -14.97 15.28 27.35
CA ALA A 40 -15.56 16.51 27.85
C ALA A 40 -14.53 17.65 27.92
N VAL A 41 -13.32 17.38 28.43
CA VAL A 41 -12.22 18.36 28.49
C VAL A 41 -11.83 18.84 27.08
N ILE A 42 -11.74 17.93 26.11
CA ILE A 42 -11.41 18.26 24.71
C ILE A 42 -12.50 19.12 24.07
N VAL A 43 -13.78 18.85 24.34
CA VAL A 43 -14.88 19.69 23.84
C VAL A 43 -14.72 21.11 24.35
N ASP A 44 -14.45 21.28 25.65
CA ASP A 44 -14.27 22.60 26.26
C ASP A 44 -13.05 23.33 25.68
N GLU A 45 -11.93 22.64 25.48
CA GLU A 45 -10.71 23.19 24.87
C GLU A 45 -10.95 23.67 23.43
N ILE A 46 -11.62 22.87 22.60
CA ILE A 46 -11.94 23.26 21.22
C ILE A 46 -12.86 24.48 21.21
N ILE A 47 -13.87 24.51 22.08
CA ILE A 47 -14.80 25.65 22.15
C ILE A 47 -14.07 26.90 22.62
N ASP A 48 -13.16 26.80 23.59
CA ASP A 48 -12.37 27.95 24.06
C ASP A 48 -11.53 28.59 22.95
N GLN A 49 -10.97 27.77 22.06
CA GLN A 49 -10.22 28.24 20.90
C GLN A 49 -11.12 28.84 19.80
N LEU A 50 -12.33 28.29 19.60
CA LEU A 50 -13.21 28.70 18.51
C LEU A 50 -14.19 29.82 18.87
N LYS A 51 -14.49 30.03 20.16
CA LYS A 51 -15.55 30.97 20.59
C LYS A 51 -15.32 32.41 20.13
N HIS A 52 -14.06 32.83 19.99
CA HIS A 52 -13.70 34.19 19.54
C HIS A 52 -13.96 34.42 18.04
N PHE A 53 -14.09 33.33 17.27
CA PHE A 53 -14.36 33.36 15.83
C PHE A 53 -15.83 33.09 15.49
N ALA A 54 -16.65 32.75 16.49
CA ALA A 54 -18.03 32.33 16.32
C ALA A 54 -19.02 33.46 16.59
N ASP A 55 -20.14 33.49 15.87
CA ASP A 55 -21.30 34.33 16.23
C ASP A 55 -21.84 33.86 17.60
N PRO A 56 -21.90 34.72 18.63
CA PRO A 56 -22.42 34.37 19.95
C PRO A 56 -23.83 33.77 19.92
N ARG A 57 -24.65 34.13 18.91
CA ARG A 57 -26.02 33.60 18.76
C ARG A 57 -26.05 32.14 18.29
N ASN A 58 -24.94 31.64 17.76
CA ASN A 58 -24.79 30.27 17.24
C ASN A 58 -23.85 29.41 18.11
N LEU A 59 -23.44 29.89 19.29
CA LEU A 59 -22.48 29.20 20.15
C LEU A 59 -22.98 27.83 20.60
N ASP A 60 -24.28 27.70 20.88
CA ASP A 60 -24.91 26.42 21.26
C ASP A 60 -24.86 25.40 20.11
N SER A 61 -25.07 25.84 18.87
CA SER A 61 -24.97 25.00 17.68
C SER A 61 -23.54 24.53 17.44
N LEU A 62 -22.56 25.40 17.67
CA LEU A 62 -21.14 25.07 17.63
C LEU A 62 -20.78 24.02 18.69
N LEU A 63 -21.23 24.20 19.94
CA LEU A 63 -21.01 23.26 21.03
C LEU A 63 -21.58 21.87 20.72
N ILE A 64 -22.81 21.81 20.18
CA ILE A 64 -23.43 20.55 19.77
C ILE A 64 -22.63 19.87 18.65
N SER A 65 -22.15 20.65 17.68
CA SER A 65 -21.40 20.13 16.54
C SER A 65 -20.03 19.59 16.95
N VAL A 66 -19.29 20.33 17.79
CA VAL A 66 -18.00 19.88 18.35
C VAL A 66 -18.19 18.61 19.18
N ARG A 67 -19.25 18.55 20.02
CA ARG A 67 -19.57 17.34 20.80
C ARG A 67 -19.83 16.12 19.92
N LYS A 68 -20.51 16.28 18.78
CA LYS A 68 -20.72 15.19 17.82
C LYS A 68 -19.40 14.70 17.22
N ILE A 69 -18.52 15.62 16.83
CA ILE A 69 -17.19 15.29 16.27
C ILE A 69 -16.35 14.54 17.30
N VAL A 70 -16.24 15.06 18.53
CA VAL A 70 -15.44 14.42 19.59
C VAL A 70 -16.02 13.06 19.97
N LYS A 71 -17.35 12.92 20.05
CA LYS A 71 -18.00 11.63 20.30
C LYS A 71 -17.69 10.62 19.19
N LEU A 72 -17.74 11.04 17.93
CA LEU A 72 -17.39 10.19 16.80
C LEU A 72 -15.91 9.81 16.86
N ALA A 73 -15.00 10.75 17.14
CA ALA A 73 -13.57 10.49 17.26
C ALA A 73 -13.25 9.50 18.40
N ALA A 74 -13.89 9.65 19.57
CA ALA A 74 -13.73 8.75 20.70
C ALA A 74 -14.23 7.34 20.37
N GLU A 75 -15.38 7.23 19.71
CA GLU A 75 -15.91 5.93 19.29
C GLU A 75 -15.05 5.29 18.20
N THR A 76 -14.58 6.06 17.21
CA THR A 76 -13.64 5.58 16.18
C THR A 76 -12.31 5.14 16.78
N TRP A 77 -11.79 5.85 17.78
CA TRP A 77 -10.54 5.47 18.45
C TRP A 77 -10.70 4.18 19.27
N ARG A 78 -11.87 4.02 19.93
CA ARG A 78 -12.24 2.79 20.66
C ARG A 78 -12.41 1.63 19.68
N LEU A 79 -13.13 1.84 18.59
CA LEU A 79 -13.29 0.87 17.50
C LEU A 79 -11.94 0.51 16.91
N ALA A 80 -11.07 1.45 16.53
CA ALA A 80 -9.75 1.12 15.99
C ALA A 80 -8.84 0.33 16.96
N ARG A 81 -9.05 0.46 18.29
CA ARG A 81 -8.35 -0.36 19.31
C ARG A 81 -9.00 -1.73 19.55
N VAL A 82 -10.29 -1.87 19.23
CA VAL A 82 -11.11 -3.06 19.50
C VAL A 82 -11.34 -3.90 18.23
N GLU A 83 -11.44 -3.28 17.06
CA GLU A 83 -11.50 -3.88 15.74
C GLU A 83 -10.14 -4.52 15.45
N ARG A 84 -10.11 -5.83 15.67
CA ARG A 84 -8.97 -6.72 15.44
C ARG A 84 -9.18 -7.50 14.16
N GLU A 85 -9.52 -6.82 13.09
CA GLU A 85 -9.50 -7.42 11.76
C GLU A 85 -8.03 -7.61 11.38
N LEU A 86 -7.57 -8.87 11.35
CA LEU A 86 -6.19 -9.18 10.98
C LEU A 86 -6.03 -8.92 9.48
N ILE A 87 -5.45 -7.77 9.15
CA ILE A 87 -5.02 -7.47 7.78
C ILE A 87 -3.66 -8.13 7.58
N LEU A 88 -3.63 -9.18 6.77
CA LEU A 88 -2.42 -9.87 6.36
C LEU A 88 -1.95 -9.30 5.02
N ALA A 89 -0.70 -8.82 5.03
CA ALA A 89 0.04 -8.50 3.82
C ALA A 89 1.08 -9.58 3.57
N SER A 90 1.03 -10.24 2.41
CA SER A 90 1.98 -11.30 2.03
C SER A 90 2.65 -11.00 0.69
N LEU A 91 3.98 -11.11 0.67
CA LEU A 91 4.81 -10.99 -0.54
C LEU A 91 5.88 -12.09 -0.53
N PRO A 92 5.50 -13.34 -0.87
CA PRO A 92 6.41 -14.47 -0.82
C PRO A 92 7.48 -14.38 -1.92
N ALA A 93 8.65 -14.97 -1.65
CA ALA A 93 9.73 -15.06 -2.63
C ALA A 93 9.34 -15.97 -3.81
N PRO A 94 9.87 -15.75 -5.03
CA PRO A 94 9.49 -16.49 -6.24
C PRO A 94 9.52 -18.01 -6.05
N ASP A 95 10.58 -18.54 -5.43
CA ASP A 95 10.86 -19.96 -5.23
C ASP A 95 10.10 -20.60 -4.04
N THR A 96 9.06 -19.93 -3.54
CA THR A 96 8.27 -20.45 -2.41
C THR A 96 7.23 -21.44 -2.91
N ASP A 97 7.56 -22.74 -2.89
CA ASP A 97 6.71 -23.86 -3.37
C ASP A 97 5.33 -23.97 -2.66
N ALA A 98 5.17 -23.30 -1.51
CA ALA A 98 3.98 -23.40 -0.68
C ALA A 98 2.83 -22.44 -1.06
N VAL A 99 2.96 -21.62 -2.11
CA VAL A 99 1.98 -20.59 -2.46
C VAL A 99 1.39 -20.85 -3.84
N SER A 100 0.10 -21.23 -3.88
CA SER A 100 -0.65 -21.24 -5.15
C SER A 100 -0.67 -19.82 -5.74
N ASN A 101 -0.29 -19.72 -7.01
CA ASN A 101 -0.30 -18.46 -7.75
C ASN A 101 -1.64 -18.19 -8.45
N ASP A 102 -2.63 -19.08 -8.31
CA ASP A 102 -3.95 -18.95 -8.97
C ASP A 102 -4.71 -17.68 -8.57
N ASP A 103 -4.40 -17.15 -7.39
CA ASP A 103 -5.06 -15.98 -6.87
C ASP A 103 -4.41 -14.64 -7.23
N TRP A 104 -3.23 -14.65 -7.84
CA TRP A 104 -2.46 -13.43 -8.13
C TRP A 104 -2.85 -12.82 -9.48
N GLU A 105 -2.87 -11.49 -9.58
CA GLU A 105 -3.05 -10.80 -10.86
C GLU A 105 -1.72 -10.78 -11.64
N GLU A 106 -1.73 -11.18 -12.91
CA GLU A 106 -0.54 -11.11 -13.75
C GLU A 106 -0.22 -9.67 -14.16
N TYR A 107 1.05 -9.29 -14.03
CA TYR A 107 1.52 -7.96 -14.35
C TYR A 107 1.50 -7.71 -15.86
N GLY A 108 0.81 -6.63 -16.27
CA GLY A 108 0.83 -6.17 -17.67
C GLY A 108 -0.12 -6.90 -18.61
N THR A 109 -0.98 -7.79 -18.12
CA THR A 109 -2.03 -8.42 -18.93
C THR A 109 -3.39 -7.72 -18.70
N PRO A 110 -4.11 -7.31 -19.75
CA PRO A 110 -5.48 -6.80 -19.61
C PRO A 110 -6.41 -7.88 -19.05
N LYS A 111 -7.39 -7.49 -18.21
CA LYS A 111 -8.28 -8.39 -17.45
C LYS A 111 -9.20 -9.28 -18.30
N GLU A 112 -9.15 -9.17 -19.62
CA GLU A 112 -10.06 -9.81 -20.56
C GLU A 112 -9.28 -10.80 -21.42
N GLY A 113 -9.30 -12.07 -21.01
CA GLY A 113 -8.76 -13.18 -21.79
C GLY A 113 -7.25 -13.41 -21.61
N SER A 114 -6.82 -13.84 -20.42
CA SER A 114 -5.51 -14.49 -20.29
C SER A 114 -5.59 -15.90 -20.90
N LEU A 115 -5.08 -16.03 -22.12
CA LEU A 115 -4.89 -17.30 -22.84
C LEU A 115 -3.55 -17.97 -22.47
N SER A 116 -2.91 -17.56 -21.37
CA SER A 116 -1.67 -18.23 -20.98
C SER A 116 -2.01 -19.62 -20.44
N SER A 117 -1.53 -20.66 -21.12
CA SER A 117 -1.67 -22.03 -20.65
C SER A 117 -0.91 -22.15 -19.33
N LYS A 118 -1.66 -22.22 -18.22
CA LYS A 118 -1.10 -22.43 -16.88
C LYS A 118 -0.23 -23.70 -16.75
N ASP A 119 -0.33 -24.61 -17.73
CA ASP A 119 0.35 -25.90 -17.78
C ASP A 119 1.68 -25.93 -18.56
N ASP A 120 2.26 -24.78 -18.94
CA ASP A 120 3.62 -24.79 -19.52
C ASP A 120 4.65 -25.11 -18.42
N PRO A 121 5.38 -26.24 -18.49
CA PRO A 121 6.37 -26.62 -17.48
C PRO A 121 7.57 -25.67 -17.40
N THR A 122 7.73 -24.75 -18.36
CA THR A 122 8.80 -23.75 -18.37
C THR A 122 8.40 -22.42 -17.71
N ARG A 123 7.10 -22.22 -17.45
CA ARG A 123 6.58 -21.00 -16.84
C ARG A 123 6.90 -20.98 -15.35
N HIS A 124 7.65 -19.97 -14.93
CA HIS A 124 7.98 -19.76 -13.52
C HIS A 124 7.81 -18.29 -13.12
N VAL A 125 7.62 -18.07 -11.82
CA VAL A 125 7.53 -16.71 -11.26
C VAL A 125 8.92 -16.09 -11.28
N ILE A 126 9.06 -14.92 -11.91
CA ILE A 126 10.28 -14.10 -11.82
C ILE A 126 10.21 -13.23 -10.57
N LEU A 127 9.09 -12.53 -10.37
CA LEU A 127 8.96 -11.54 -9.32
C LEU A 127 7.50 -11.34 -8.93
N ARG A 128 7.24 -11.11 -7.65
CA ARG A 128 5.96 -10.55 -7.18
C ARG A 128 6.14 -9.06 -6.95
N THR A 129 5.41 -8.25 -7.71
CA THR A 129 5.59 -6.80 -7.78
C THR A 129 4.70 -6.05 -6.80
N PHE A 130 3.62 -6.67 -6.32
CA PHE A 130 2.71 -6.07 -5.34
C PHE A 130 2.16 -7.12 -4.35
N PRO A 131 2.10 -6.85 -3.04
CA PRO A 131 1.66 -7.83 -2.05
C PRO A 131 0.18 -8.18 -2.17
N ARG A 132 -0.16 -9.39 -1.72
CA ARG A 132 -1.54 -9.77 -1.40
C ARG A 132 -1.93 -9.15 -0.07
N ILE A 133 -3.07 -8.47 -0.04
CA ILE A 133 -3.61 -7.83 1.16
C ILE A 133 -5.00 -8.40 1.38
N LEU A 134 -5.18 -9.10 2.49
CA LEU A 134 -6.43 -9.74 2.86
C LEU A 134 -6.76 -9.48 4.32
N ARG A 135 -8.05 -9.35 4.59
CA ARG A 135 -8.63 -9.33 5.92
C ARG A 135 -9.06 -10.74 6.26
N GLU A 136 -8.50 -11.31 7.32
CA GLU A 136 -9.02 -12.58 7.86
C GLU A 136 -10.45 -12.41 8.37
N ALA A 137 -11.22 -13.50 8.35
CA ALA A 137 -12.51 -13.54 9.00
C ALA A 137 -12.36 -13.14 10.47
N ALA A 138 -13.35 -12.42 11.02
CA ALA A 138 -13.32 -12.17 12.45
C ALA A 138 -13.42 -13.50 13.21
N HIS A 139 -12.73 -13.58 14.34
CA HIS A 139 -12.74 -14.76 15.18
C HIS A 139 -14.17 -15.15 15.59
N GLU A 140 -14.46 -16.44 15.71
CA GLU A 140 -15.82 -16.99 15.91
C GLU A 140 -16.56 -16.36 17.11
N ASP A 141 -15.83 -15.96 18.16
CA ASP A 141 -16.36 -15.21 19.32
C ASP A 141 -16.97 -13.82 19.01
N PHE A 142 -16.87 -13.34 17.77
CA PHE A 142 -17.33 -12.03 17.31
C PHE A 142 -18.42 -12.14 16.23
N ALA A 143 -18.85 -13.35 15.84
CA ALA A 143 -19.84 -13.60 14.78
C ALA A 143 -21.30 -13.26 15.18
N GLY A 144 -21.53 -12.06 15.71
CA GLY A 144 -22.86 -11.58 16.08
C GLY A 144 -23.68 -10.96 14.92
N GLU A 145 -23.03 -10.65 13.80
CA GLU A 145 -23.62 -10.06 12.58
C GLU A 145 -22.98 -10.73 11.34
N GLU A 146 -23.64 -11.76 10.79
CA GLU A 146 -23.10 -12.70 9.78
C GLU A 146 -22.40 -12.05 8.56
N GLU A 147 -22.78 -10.84 8.17
CA GLU A 147 -22.29 -10.19 6.95
C GLU A 147 -20.98 -9.40 7.13
N LYS A 148 -20.71 -8.84 8.33
CA LYS A 148 -19.53 -7.97 8.56
C LYS A 148 -18.23 -8.71 8.82
N PHE A 149 -18.29 -10.03 8.98
CA PHE A 149 -17.18 -10.85 9.49
C PHE A 149 -16.57 -11.81 8.47
N SER A 150 -17.00 -11.75 7.20
CA SER A 150 -16.41 -12.54 6.12
C SER A 150 -14.98 -12.05 5.77
N PRO A 151 -14.09 -12.97 5.36
CA PRO A 151 -12.76 -12.58 4.91
C PRO A 151 -12.88 -11.71 3.64
N CYS A 152 -12.09 -10.65 3.57
CA CYS A 152 -12.15 -9.68 2.47
C CYS A 152 -10.78 -9.58 1.79
N THR A 153 -10.74 -9.57 0.45
CA THR A 153 -9.49 -9.36 -0.29
C THR A 153 -9.41 -7.91 -0.73
N TYR A 154 -8.51 -7.13 -0.13
CA TYR A 154 -8.23 -5.75 -0.56
C TYR A 154 -7.33 -5.70 -1.78
N SER A 155 -6.39 -6.65 -1.89
CA SER A 155 -5.57 -6.82 -3.08
C SER A 155 -5.20 -8.28 -3.31
N ARG A 156 -5.37 -8.72 -4.56
CA ARG A 156 -4.95 -10.04 -5.05
C ARG A 156 -3.43 -10.15 -5.26
N GLY A 157 -2.69 -9.05 -5.10
CA GLY A 157 -1.26 -9.00 -5.38
C GLY A 157 -0.98 -9.10 -6.87
N CYS A 158 0.28 -8.83 -7.24
CA CYS A 158 0.71 -8.84 -8.62
C CYS A 158 1.96 -9.71 -8.82
N VAL A 159 1.95 -10.53 -9.87
CA VAL A 159 2.98 -11.49 -10.20
C VAL A 159 3.45 -11.33 -11.64
N LEU A 160 4.76 -11.47 -11.85
CA LEU A 160 5.42 -11.43 -13.14
C LEU A 160 6.00 -12.82 -13.44
N TYR A 161 5.63 -13.38 -14.59
CA TYR A 161 6.11 -14.68 -15.04
C TYR A 161 7.19 -14.54 -16.11
N SER A 162 7.92 -15.62 -16.35
CA SER A 162 8.97 -15.71 -17.36
C SER A 162 8.50 -15.48 -18.80
N ASP A 163 7.25 -15.82 -19.09
CA ASP A 163 6.59 -15.69 -20.38
C ASP A 163 5.73 -14.42 -20.51
N SER A 164 5.64 -13.60 -19.45
CA SER A 164 4.82 -12.39 -19.48
C SER A 164 5.25 -11.46 -20.63
N PRO A 165 4.30 -10.78 -21.33
CA PRO A 165 4.61 -9.99 -22.54
C PRO A 165 5.72 -8.95 -22.35
N VAL A 166 5.76 -8.31 -21.18
CA VAL A 166 6.79 -7.32 -20.85
C VAL A 166 8.18 -7.94 -20.71
N VAL A 167 8.28 -9.18 -20.22
CA VAL A 167 9.54 -9.93 -20.10
C VAL A 167 10.01 -10.34 -21.48
N MET A 168 9.10 -10.90 -22.29
CA MET A 168 9.41 -11.32 -23.66
C MET A 168 9.83 -10.14 -24.54
N ALA A 169 9.13 -9.01 -24.46
CA ALA A 169 9.51 -7.78 -25.16
C ALA A 169 10.91 -7.32 -24.75
N ARG A 170 11.22 -7.34 -23.44
CA ARG A 170 12.54 -6.95 -22.94
C ARG A 170 13.65 -7.89 -23.38
N LEU A 171 13.40 -9.20 -23.40
CA LEU A 171 14.37 -10.19 -23.91
C LEU A 171 14.66 -9.96 -25.39
N GLN A 172 13.65 -9.64 -26.19
CA GLN A 172 13.83 -9.30 -27.62
C GLN A 172 14.62 -8.00 -27.82
N GLU A 173 14.42 -6.99 -26.98
CA GLU A 173 15.22 -5.76 -27.02
C GLU A 173 16.70 -6.05 -26.72
N LEU A 174 16.97 -6.87 -25.69
CA LEU A 174 18.32 -7.23 -25.29
C LEU A 174 19.02 -8.08 -26.36
N SER A 175 18.31 -9.00 -27.00
CA SER A 175 18.87 -9.80 -28.08
C SER A 175 19.22 -8.95 -29.30
N LYS A 176 18.36 -8.00 -29.68
CA LYS A 176 18.64 -7.05 -30.78
C LYS A 176 19.89 -6.22 -30.51
N LYS A 177 20.00 -5.65 -29.30
CA LYS A 177 21.17 -4.85 -28.88
C LYS A 177 22.47 -5.66 -28.86
N SER A 178 22.41 -6.93 -28.46
CA SER A 178 23.58 -7.82 -28.49
C SER A 178 24.09 -8.12 -29.90
N ASN A 179 23.18 -8.20 -30.89
CA ASN A 179 23.52 -8.48 -32.27
C ASN A 179 24.02 -7.23 -33.02
N GLU A 180 23.52 -6.04 -32.65
CA GLU A 180 24.08 -4.75 -33.11
C GLU A 180 25.50 -4.52 -32.58
N ALA A 181 25.81 -4.96 -31.35
CA ALA A 181 27.17 -4.87 -30.80
C ALA A 181 28.18 -5.81 -31.50
N LEU A 182 27.71 -6.84 -32.21
CA LEU A 182 28.56 -7.77 -32.98
C LEU A 182 28.72 -7.37 -34.45
N THR A 183 27.90 -6.45 -34.95
CA THR A 183 27.94 -5.98 -36.35
C THR A 183 28.63 -4.61 -36.51
N GLY A 184 29.09 -4.02 -35.41
CA GLY A 184 29.71 -2.70 -35.38
C GLY A 184 31.24 -2.72 -35.22
N GLU A 185 31.99 -3.17 -36.22
CA GLU A 185 33.32 -2.64 -36.59
C GLU A 185 33.84 -3.35 -37.86
N ASP A 186 33.85 -2.67 -39.02
CA ASP A 186 35.09 -2.23 -39.69
C ASP A 186 34.81 -1.48 -41.01
N SER A 187 35.14 -0.19 -41.08
CA SER A 187 35.56 0.48 -42.33
C SER A 187 36.17 1.86 -42.04
N PRO A 188 37.51 1.99 -42.05
CA PRO A 188 38.18 3.28 -41.94
C PRO A 188 38.64 3.77 -43.32
N ARG A 189 38.12 4.89 -43.83
CA ARG A 189 38.75 5.62 -44.94
C ARG A 189 38.69 7.15 -44.78
N ARG A 190 39.66 7.65 -44.02
CA ARG A 190 40.68 8.64 -44.42
C ARG A 190 40.30 9.66 -45.51
N GLY A 191 39.93 10.87 -45.06
CA GLY A 191 40.52 12.17 -45.44
C GLY A 191 40.24 12.80 -46.81
N SER A 192 39.77 14.06 -46.83
CA SER A 192 40.41 15.14 -47.61
C SER A 192 39.87 16.52 -47.22
N ARG A 193 40.76 17.51 -47.28
CA ARG A 193 40.60 18.93 -46.93
C ARG A 193 39.61 19.67 -47.82
N GLY A 194 38.95 20.69 -47.28
CA GLY A 194 38.26 21.72 -48.08
C GLY A 194 37.69 22.86 -47.25
N SER A 195 38.40 23.98 -47.24
CA SER A 195 38.00 25.31 -46.73
C SER A 195 36.65 25.79 -47.30
N ILE A 196 35.85 26.52 -46.52
CA ILE A 196 35.39 27.91 -46.83
C ILE A 196 34.49 28.45 -45.69
N ARG A 197 34.72 29.72 -45.40
CA ARG A 197 34.11 30.62 -44.40
C ARG A 197 32.61 30.88 -44.63
N SER A 198 31.87 31.16 -43.56
CA SER A 198 30.99 32.34 -43.34
C SER A 198 30.12 32.05 -42.10
N ASP A 199 30.39 32.71 -40.99
CA ASP A 199 29.82 34.01 -40.62
C ASP A 199 28.31 33.95 -40.35
N ARG A 200 27.95 33.92 -39.07
CA ARG A 200 26.79 34.65 -38.53
C ARG A 200 26.80 34.65 -37.00
N GLN A 201 27.10 35.83 -36.49
CA GLN A 201 26.95 36.28 -35.11
C GLN A 201 25.61 35.91 -34.49
N SER A 202 25.66 35.46 -33.23
CA SER A 202 24.54 35.49 -32.29
C SER A 202 24.82 36.58 -31.25
N PRO A 203 23.90 37.53 -30.99
CA PRO A 203 24.12 38.52 -29.95
C PRO A 203 23.64 38.02 -28.57
N SER A 204 24.48 38.23 -27.56
CA SER A 204 24.20 37.97 -26.13
C SER A 204 23.28 39.03 -25.52
N PRO A 205 22.52 38.72 -24.46
CA PRO A 205 21.62 39.66 -23.80
C PRO A 205 22.37 40.58 -22.81
N ARG A 206 22.12 41.89 -22.90
CA ARG A 206 22.64 42.91 -21.97
C ARG A 206 21.84 42.92 -20.67
N ARG A 207 22.56 42.76 -19.54
CA ARG A 207 22.15 43.18 -18.20
C ARG A 207 22.15 44.72 -18.12
N SER A 208 21.19 45.31 -17.42
CA SER A 208 21.22 46.69 -16.93
C SER A 208 21.20 46.72 -15.40
N ARG A 209 22.09 47.53 -14.80
CA ARG A 209 22.15 47.96 -13.39
C ARG A 209 22.63 49.42 -13.39
N GLY A 210 22.05 50.23 -12.50
CA GLY A 210 22.46 51.60 -12.12
C GLY A 210 21.99 52.67 -13.11
N ASP A 211 21.39 53.79 -12.73
CA ASP A 211 21.35 54.51 -11.44
C ASP A 211 19.92 54.81 -10.94
#